data_AF-A0A518CWF1-F1
#
_entry.id   AF-A0A518CWF1-F1
#
_cell.length_a   1.000
_cell.length_b   1.000
_cell.length_c   1.000
_cell.angle_alpha   90.00
_cell.angle_beta   90.00
_cell.angle_gamma   90.00
#
_symmetry.space_group_name_H-M   'P 1'
#
loop_
_entity.id
_entity.type
_entity.pdbx_description
1 polymer ?
#
loop_
_entity_poly.entity_id
_entity_poly.type
_entity_poly.pdbx_seq_one_letter_code
_entity_poly.pdbx_strand_id
1 'polypeptide(L)'
;MTKLCTASALVLSLLVAACSWIAPAPAPPGYSGPIASPAARDLLADLVGATFEDTSGALGGGTITVGPFGVVPNPLTGKGPVVQVEGAAGTRYLPMLTDGDVADLWARVDGSPPAGFDLATSDAYRAVWGEAGG
;
A
#
# COMPACT_ATOMS: atom_id res chain seq x y z
N MET A 1 -20.71 -39.31 -52.69
CA MET A 1 -19.48 -39.86 -52.10
C MET A 1 -18.91 -38.79 -51.16
N THR A 2 -18.44 -38.96 -49.93
CA THR A 2 -18.54 -39.96 -48.86
C THR A 2 -17.99 -39.22 -47.61
N LYS A 3 -18.65 -39.43 -46.47
CA LYS A 3 -18.34 -39.12 -45.06
C LYS A 3 -16.94 -38.62 -44.58
N LEU A 4 -17.03 -37.74 -43.57
CA LEU A 4 -16.29 -37.60 -42.29
C LEU A 4 -14.75 -37.49 -42.25
N CYS A 5 -14.26 -36.50 -41.48
CA CYS A 5 -13.55 -36.78 -40.21
C CYS A 5 -13.56 -35.56 -39.26
N THR A 6 -14.14 -35.79 -38.08
CA THR A 6 -14.05 -34.99 -36.85
C THR A 6 -12.61 -34.97 -36.34
N ALA A 7 -12.09 -33.81 -35.94
CA ALA A 7 -11.00 -33.72 -34.97
C ALA A 7 -11.09 -32.39 -34.20
N SER A 8 -11.65 -32.48 -33.00
CA SER A 8 -11.45 -31.50 -31.94
C SER A 8 -9.95 -31.33 -31.70
N ALA A 9 -9.42 -30.13 -31.92
CA ALA A 9 -8.09 -29.76 -31.46
C ALA A 9 -8.22 -28.52 -30.58
N LEU A 10 -8.37 -28.81 -29.30
CA LEU A 10 -8.35 -27.92 -28.16
C LEU A 10 -6.87 -27.61 -27.88
N VAL A 11 -6.39 -26.43 -28.25
CA VAL A 11 -5.09 -25.89 -27.81
C VAL A 11 -5.29 -24.39 -27.61
N LEU A 12 -5.85 -24.00 -26.47
CA LEU A 12 -5.11 -23.53 -25.31
C LEU A 12 -4.20 -22.34 -25.69
N SER A 13 -4.84 -21.16 -25.76
CA SER A 13 -4.18 -19.87 -25.71
C SER A 13 -3.37 -19.78 -24.41
N LEU A 14 -2.11 -20.22 -24.45
CA LEU A 14 -1.18 -19.98 -23.35
C LEU A 14 -0.92 -18.48 -23.33
N LEU A 15 -1.55 -17.81 -22.36
CA LEU A 15 -1.19 -16.47 -21.94
C LEU A 15 0.33 -16.42 -21.79
N VAL A 16 0.96 -15.58 -22.61
CA VAL A 16 2.30 -15.09 -22.30
C VAL A 16 2.14 -14.33 -21.00
N ALA A 17 2.49 -14.99 -19.89
CA ALA A 17 2.72 -14.36 -18.62
C ALA A 17 3.90 -13.41 -18.82
N ALA A 18 3.58 -12.18 -19.23
CA ALA A 18 4.50 -11.07 -19.12
C ALA A 18 4.73 -10.88 -17.62
N CYS A 19 5.78 -11.51 -17.11
CA CYS A 19 6.49 -11.05 -15.93
C CYS A 19 6.96 -9.63 -16.25
N SER A 20 6.05 -8.67 -16.11
CA SER A 20 6.40 -7.28 -15.98
C SER A 20 7.02 -7.17 -14.60
N TRP A 21 8.33 -7.40 -14.55
CA TRP A 21 9.21 -6.75 -13.61
C TRP A 21 8.88 -5.24 -13.62
N ILE A 22 7.87 -4.84 -12.84
CA ILE A 22 7.61 -3.44 -12.58
C ILE A 22 8.85 -3.01 -11.81
N ALA A 23 9.78 -2.36 -12.51
CA ALA A 23 10.90 -1.72 -11.86
C ALA A 23 10.31 -0.86 -10.74
N PRO A 24 10.77 -1.01 -9.48
CA PRO A 24 10.26 -0.19 -8.39
C PRO A 24 10.38 1.26 -8.83
N ALA A 25 9.27 1.99 -8.71
CA ALA A 25 9.25 3.36 -9.16
C ALA A 25 10.38 4.13 -8.49
N PRO A 26 11.11 4.96 -9.25
CA PRO A 26 12.26 5.65 -8.70
C PRO A 26 11.82 6.46 -7.48
N ALA A 27 12.54 6.27 -6.39
CA ALA A 27 12.36 7.06 -5.19
C ALA A 27 12.41 8.57 -5.53
N PRO A 28 11.59 9.40 -4.88
CA PRO A 28 11.65 10.85 -5.05
C PRO A 28 13.07 11.40 -4.82
N PRO A 29 13.47 12.49 -5.50
CA PRO A 29 14.83 13.03 -5.43
C PRO A 29 15.33 13.21 -3.99
N GLY A 30 16.53 12.68 -3.73
CA GLY A 30 17.19 12.78 -2.42
C GLY A 30 16.67 11.80 -1.36
N TYR A 31 15.94 10.75 -1.75
CA TYR A 31 15.70 9.56 -0.93
C TYR A 31 16.19 8.31 -1.68
N SER A 32 16.84 7.41 -0.96
CA SER A 32 17.26 6.10 -1.45
C SER A 32 16.79 5.06 -0.46
N GLY A 33 15.78 4.27 -0.84
CA GLY A 33 15.17 3.27 0.01
C GLY A 33 13.87 2.73 -0.56
N PRO A 34 13.25 1.74 0.11
CA PRO A 34 11.97 1.20 -0.29
C PRO A 34 10.87 2.26 -0.21
N ILE A 35 9.95 2.19 -1.16
CA ILE A 35 8.79 3.07 -1.27
C ILE A 35 7.67 2.28 -1.91
N ALA A 36 6.44 2.53 -1.46
CA ALA A 36 5.25 1.93 -2.06
C ALA A 36 5.19 2.21 -3.58
N SER A 37 4.65 1.26 -4.34
CA SER A 37 4.53 1.31 -5.79
C SER A 37 3.71 2.51 -6.27
N PRO A 38 3.75 2.87 -7.57
CA PRO A 38 2.86 3.90 -8.12
C PRO A 38 1.38 3.64 -7.81
N ALA A 39 0.90 2.42 -8.04
CA ALA A 39 -0.50 2.07 -7.81
C ALA A 39 -0.89 2.25 -6.33
N ALA A 40 -0.01 1.85 -5.41
CA ALA A 40 -0.20 2.09 -3.98
C ALA A 40 -0.28 3.59 -3.65
N ARG A 41 0.59 4.41 -4.27
CA ARG A 41 0.59 5.86 -4.05
C ARG A 41 -0.63 6.56 -4.64
N ASP A 42 -1.19 6.03 -5.72
CA ASP A 42 -2.47 6.51 -6.26
C ASP A 42 -3.61 6.25 -5.26
N LEU A 43 -3.64 5.06 -4.63
CA LEU A 43 -4.60 4.78 -3.55
C LEU A 43 -4.43 5.74 -2.37
N LEU A 44 -3.19 6.08 -1.98
CA LEU A 44 -2.96 7.05 -0.91
C LEU A 44 -3.49 8.45 -1.27
N ALA A 45 -3.45 8.84 -2.54
CA ALA A 45 -4.01 10.11 -2.99
C ALA A 45 -5.55 10.12 -2.85
N ASP A 46 -6.20 8.99 -3.12
CA ASP A 46 -7.65 8.83 -2.96
C ASP A 46 -8.09 8.85 -1.48
N LEU A 47 -7.20 8.47 -0.55
CA LEU A 47 -7.47 8.51 0.89
C LEU A 47 -7.34 9.92 1.50
N VAL A 48 -6.81 10.91 0.80
CA VAL A 48 -6.60 12.24 1.39
C VAL A 48 -7.93 12.87 1.81
N GLY A 49 -8.02 13.25 3.09
CA GLY A 49 -9.22 13.78 3.73
C GLY A 49 -10.19 12.73 4.24
N ALA A 50 -9.96 11.44 3.96
CA ALA A 50 -10.73 10.36 4.54
C ALA A 50 -10.43 10.21 6.04
N THR A 51 -11.38 9.65 6.77
CA THR A 51 -11.27 9.49 8.24
C THR A 51 -11.48 8.05 8.66
N PHE A 52 -10.79 7.63 9.72
CA PHE A 52 -11.03 6.36 10.39
C PHE A 52 -10.90 6.50 11.91
N GLU A 53 -11.44 5.53 12.65
CA GLU A 53 -11.31 5.50 14.11
C GLU A 53 -10.05 4.73 14.53
N ASP A 54 -9.10 5.41 15.18
CA ASP A 54 -7.98 4.76 15.86
C ASP A 54 -8.44 4.18 17.20
N THR A 55 -8.98 2.97 17.16
CA THR A 55 -9.39 2.22 18.35
C THR A 55 -8.21 1.66 19.15
N SER A 56 -7.03 1.54 18.53
CA SER A 56 -5.82 1.01 19.16
C SER A 56 -5.15 2.05 20.08
N GLY A 57 -5.40 3.33 19.85
CA GLY A 57 -4.71 4.43 20.52
C GLY A 57 -3.28 4.67 20.03
N ALA A 58 -2.79 3.91 19.05
CA ALA A 58 -1.44 4.02 18.52
C ALA A 58 -1.12 5.40 17.93
N LEU A 59 -2.14 6.08 17.38
CA LEU A 59 -2.04 7.43 16.84
C LEU A 59 -2.54 8.52 17.79
N GLY A 60 -2.85 8.14 19.04
CA GLY A 60 -3.43 9.03 20.05
C GLY A 60 -4.93 8.82 20.25
N GLY A 61 -5.56 7.91 19.51
CA GLY A 61 -6.95 7.53 19.66
C GLY A 61 -7.95 8.47 18.96
N GLY A 62 -9.17 7.95 18.77
CA GLY A 62 -10.30 8.69 18.19
C GLY A 62 -10.23 8.84 16.67
N THR A 63 -10.98 9.81 16.13
CA THR A 63 -11.03 10.04 14.69
C THR A 63 -9.70 10.58 14.17
N ILE A 64 -9.13 9.87 13.21
CA ILE A 64 -7.92 10.22 12.49
C ILE A 64 -8.28 10.63 11.06
N THR A 65 -7.76 11.76 10.58
CA THR A 65 -7.87 12.22 9.20
C THR A 65 -6.58 11.90 8.44
N VAL A 66 -6.72 11.31 7.27
CA VAL A 66 -5.60 10.99 6.38
C VAL A 66 -5.20 12.24 5.59
N GLY A 67 -3.93 12.57 5.62
CA GLY A 67 -3.31 13.68 4.90
C GLY A 67 -2.49 13.22 3.70
N PRO A 68 -1.71 14.12 3.09
CA PRO A 68 -0.97 13.82 1.87
C PRO A 68 0.19 12.86 2.12
N PHE A 69 0.45 12.02 1.11
CA PHE A 69 1.69 11.27 0.97
C PHE A 69 2.86 12.19 0.57
N GLY A 70 4.04 11.95 1.13
CA GLY A 70 5.25 12.66 0.74
C GLY A 70 6.52 12.02 1.29
N VAL A 71 7.67 12.49 0.80
CA VAL A 71 8.98 12.10 1.34
C VAL A 71 9.52 13.24 2.18
N VAL A 72 9.48 13.09 3.49
CA VAL A 72 9.84 14.15 4.46
C VAL A 72 10.80 13.63 5.54
N PRO A 73 11.53 14.53 6.21
CA PRO A 73 12.23 14.18 7.45
C PRO A 73 11.24 13.64 8.48
N ASN A 74 11.54 12.48 9.07
CA ASN A 74 10.70 11.90 10.12
C ASN A 74 11.57 11.15 11.14
N PRO A 75 11.14 11.07 12.42
CA PRO A 75 11.96 10.54 13.50
C PRO A 75 12.22 9.02 13.41
N LEU A 76 11.42 8.28 12.63
CA LEU A 76 11.54 6.81 12.53
C LEU A 76 12.57 6.38 11.48
N THR A 77 12.61 7.06 10.34
CA THR A 77 13.46 6.69 9.19
C THR A 77 14.51 7.75 8.84
N GLY A 78 14.54 8.87 9.58
CA GLY A 78 15.40 10.04 9.31
C GLY A 78 14.87 10.90 8.15
N LYS A 79 14.60 10.27 7.00
CA LYS A 79 13.88 10.83 5.86
C LYS A 79 13.28 9.66 5.08
N GLY A 80 12.00 9.73 4.75
CA GLY A 80 11.35 8.61 4.07
C GLY A 80 9.94 8.92 3.62
N PRO A 81 9.36 8.01 2.81
CA PRO A 81 7.98 8.11 2.37
C PRO A 81 7.05 7.91 3.55
N VAL A 82 6.13 8.85 3.73
CA VAL A 82 5.15 8.83 4.81
C VAL A 82 3.81 9.34 4.32
N VAL A 83 2.76 8.93 5.00
CA VAL A 83 1.46 9.61 5.01
C VAL A 83 1.35 10.43 6.29
N GLN A 84 0.97 11.69 6.14
CA GLN A 84 0.59 12.50 7.29
C GLN A 84 -0.79 12.05 7.77
N VAL A 85 -0.97 11.95 9.08
CA VAL A 85 -2.27 11.70 9.69
C VAL A 85 -2.49 12.70 10.80
N GLU A 86 -3.72 13.17 10.95
CA GLU A 86 -4.07 14.20 11.93
C GLU A 86 -5.18 13.70 12.84
N GLY A 87 -4.93 13.74 14.14
CA GLY A 87 -5.90 13.39 15.17
C GLY A 87 -5.86 14.37 16.32
N ALA A 88 -6.63 14.11 17.38
CA ALA A 88 -6.70 14.98 18.55
C ALA A 88 -5.35 15.20 19.24
N ALA A 89 -4.42 14.24 19.13
CA ALA A 89 -3.06 14.33 19.66
C ALA A 89 -2.08 15.10 18.75
N GLY A 90 -2.55 15.64 17.62
CA GLY A 90 -1.77 16.36 16.62
C GLY A 90 -1.36 15.52 15.41
N THR A 91 -0.53 16.11 14.54
CA THR A 91 -0.03 15.45 13.32
C THR A 91 0.98 14.35 13.65
N ARG A 92 0.83 13.20 12.99
CA ARG A 92 1.79 12.09 13.00
C ARG A 92 2.13 11.65 11.58
N TYR A 93 3.19 10.86 11.47
CA TYR A 93 3.72 10.39 10.20
C TYR A 93 3.75 8.87 10.19
N LEU A 94 2.99 8.27 9.28
CA LEU A 94 2.96 6.82 9.04
C LEU A 94 3.95 6.48 7.92
N PRO A 95 4.99 5.64 8.15
CA PRO A 95 5.87 5.16 7.10
C PRO A 95 5.11 4.39 6.01
N MET A 96 5.47 4.60 4.74
CA MET A 96 4.83 3.92 3.59
C MET A 96 5.90 3.32 2.69
N LEU A 97 6.49 2.20 3.14
CA LEU A 97 7.65 1.57 2.52
C LEU A 97 7.24 0.44 1.57
N THR A 98 6.12 -0.22 1.83
CA THR A 98 5.58 -1.31 1.00
C THR A 98 4.15 -1.06 0.57
N ASP A 99 3.68 -1.82 -0.42
CA ASP A 99 2.28 -1.82 -0.84
C ASP A 99 1.35 -2.35 0.27
N GLY A 100 1.86 -3.23 1.14
CA GLY A 100 1.14 -3.71 2.32
C GLY A 100 0.87 -2.63 3.36
N ASP A 101 1.79 -1.68 3.55
CA ASP A 101 1.57 -0.53 4.43
C ASP A 101 0.35 0.30 3.96
N VAL A 102 0.25 0.49 2.65
CA VAL A 102 -0.87 1.20 2.02
C VAL A 102 -2.16 0.40 2.11
N ALA A 103 -2.11 -0.90 1.83
CA ALA A 103 -3.27 -1.77 1.88
C ALA A 103 -3.88 -1.86 3.29
N ASP A 104 -3.05 -1.88 4.32
CA ASP A 104 -3.50 -1.84 5.72
C ASP A 104 -4.15 -0.49 6.06
N LEU A 105 -3.53 0.63 5.69
CA LEU A 105 -4.14 1.95 5.91
C LEU A 105 -5.49 2.07 5.19
N TRP A 106 -5.58 1.60 3.95
CA TRP A 106 -6.83 1.55 3.21
C TRP A 106 -7.88 0.70 3.95
N ALA A 107 -7.51 -0.49 4.43
CA ALA A 107 -8.42 -1.35 5.17
C ALA A 107 -8.93 -0.71 6.47
N ARG A 108 -8.13 0.13 7.12
CA ARG A 108 -8.56 0.89 8.30
C ARG A 108 -9.59 1.96 7.96
N VAL A 109 -9.49 2.58 6.79
CA VAL A 109 -10.43 3.61 6.31
C VAL A 109 -11.71 3.00 5.74
N ASP A 110 -11.57 2.01 4.87
CA ASP A 110 -12.66 1.49 4.04
C ASP A 110 -13.23 0.15 4.57
N GLY A 111 -12.60 -0.43 5.59
CA GLY A 111 -13.02 -1.68 6.23
C GLY A 111 -12.56 -2.95 5.53
N SER A 112 -11.96 -2.86 4.34
CA SER A 112 -11.37 -4.00 3.63
C SER A 112 -10.16 -3.59 2.78
N PRO A 113 -9.15 -4.44 2.60
CA PRO A 113 -7.98 -4.10 1.79
C PRO A 113 -8.32 -4.01 0.29
N PRO A 114 -7.58 -3.20 -0.49
CA PRO A 114 -7.77 -3.10 -1.93
C PRO A 114 -7.43 -4.43 -2.61
N ALA A 115 -8.22 -4.80 -3.62
CA ALA A 115 -8.04 -6.06 -4.33
C ALA A 115 -6.69 -6.11 -5.07
N GLY A 116 -5.99 -7.24 -4.98
CA GLY A 116 -4.74 -7.49 -5.72
C GLY A 116 -3.49 -6.89 -5.10
N PHE A 117 -3.57 -6.33 -3.88
CA PHE A 117 -2.41 -5.83 -3.14
C PHE A 117 -1.81 -6.91 -2.23
N ASP A 118 -0.49 -6.91 -2.13
CA ASP A 118 0.21 -7.63 -1.06
C ASP A 118 -0.11 -6.98 0.29
N LEU A 119 -0.33 -7.78 1.32
CA LEU A 119 -0.68 -7.33 2.68
C LEU A 119 0.52 -7.38 3.63
N ALA A 120 1.70 -7.74 3.16
CA ALA A 120 2.91 -7.74 3.97
C ALA A 120 3.36 -6.30 4.31
N THR A 121 3.18 -5.92 5.56
CA THR A 121 3.57 -4.60 6.10
C THR A 121 5.03 -4.56 6.54
N SER A 122 5.64 -3.40 6.39
CA SER A 122 7.01 -3.14 6.84
C SER A 122 7.11 -3.10 8.36
N ASP A 123 8.30 -3.41 8.90
CA ASP A 123 8.56 -3.32 10.34
C ASP A 123 8.37 -1.88 10.86
N ALA A 124 8.76 -0.88 10.05
CA ALA A 124 8.63 0.53 10.42
C ALA A 124 7.16 0.95 10.56
N TYR A 125 6.28 0.44 9.69
CA TYR A 125 4.85 0.68 9.78
C TYR A 125 4.25 -0.01 11.01
N ARG A 126 4.53 -1.31 11.21
CA ARG A 126 4.07 -2.08 12.37
C ARG A 126 4.52 -1.48 13.71
N ALA A 127 5.74 -0.94 13.76
CA ALA A 127 6.27 -0.25 14.93
C ALA A 127 5.41 0.95 15.36
N VAL A 128 4.78 1.67 14.41
CA VAL A 128 3.85 2.77 14.77
C VAL A 128 2.61 2.23 15.48
N TRP A 129 2.11 1.08 15.05
CA TRP A 129 0.93 0.43 15.63
C TRP A 129 1.21 -0.30 16.93
N GLY A 130 2.47 -0.38 17.37
CA GLY A 130 2.87 -1.20 18.51
C GLY A 130 2.73 -2.70 18.25
N GLU A 131 2.64 -3.10 16.98
CA GLU A 131 2.55 -4.49 16.56
C GLU A 131 3.98 -5.03 16.44
N ALA A 132 4.43 -5.81 17.42
CA ALA A 132 5.73 -6.47 17.35
C ALA A 132 5.72 -7.50 16.21
N GLY A 133 6.80 -7.53 15.43
CA GLY A 133 6.87 -8.37 14.24
C GLY A 133 6.69 -9.86 14.54
N GLY A 134 5.66 -10.45 13.95
CA GLY A 134 5.37 -11.89 13.99
C GLY A 134 6.31 -12.72 13.13
#